data_AF-A0A949L6U1-F1
#
_entry.id   AF-A0A949L6U1-F1
#
_cell.length_a   1.000
_cell.length_b   1.000
_cell.length_c   1.000
_cell.angle_alpha   90.00
_cell.angle_beta   90.00
_cell.angle_gamma   90.00
#
_symmetry.space_group_name_H-M   'P 1'
#
loop_
_entity.id
_entity.type
_entity.pdbx_description
1 polymer ?
#
loop_
_entity_poly.entity_id
_entity_poly.type
_entity_poly.pdbx_seq_one_letter_code
_entity_poly.pdbx_strand_id
1 'polypeptide(L)'
;MTINNQDNIMKSGLVQLSDLSLTRPQGDWYPLINAYVDNTFSNYIKKDVDLLIYYSYGDFKKGSSTILDPNSHYFNSFFGCYVIRQNETGFYGFNDDGDLDLEEILKVPEYDYDFLVAGSLGLENDNIITDYTINLISSVDGNHYVDLTITTNSLYHQYEQFNLNYLQYGLPYIRNEQQDFFPIQMSGKFKITKYNESITLIYYIFSPNRDIVKNWDI
;
A
#
# COMPACT_ATOMS: atom_id res chain seq x y z
N MET A 1 -5.10 -9.39 14.36
CA MET A 1 -6.29 -9.25 15.24
C MET A 1 -7.45 -8.85 14.35
N THR A 2 -8.28 -9.81 13.94
CA THR A 2 -9.13 -9.71 12.74
C THR A 2 -10.58 -10.02 13.08
N ILE A 3 -11.15 -9.33 14.09
CA ILE A 3 -12.53 -9.58 14.53
C ILE A 3 -13.39 -8.28 14.55
N ASN A 4 -12.79 -7.09 14.37
CA ASN A 4 -13.51 -5.80 14.44
C ASN A 4 -13.57 -5.00 13.12
N ASN A 5 -13.07 -5.54 12.00
CA ASN A 5 -12.83 -4.72 10.82
C ASN A 5 -14.11 -4.31 10.06
N GLN A 6 -15.07 -5.21 9.86
CA GLN A 6 -16.29 -4.88 9.11
C GLN A 6 -17.17 -3.87 9.85
N ASP A 7 -17.30 -4.00 11.17
CA ASP A 7 -18.06 -3.03 11.98
C ASP A 7 -17.39 -1.65 11.99
N ASN A 8 -16.04 -1.59 11.99
CA ASN A 8 -15.32 -0.32 11.94
C ASN A 8 -15.42 0.35 10.56
N ILE A 9 -15.42 -0.43 9.46
CA ILE A 9 -15.63 0.09 8.09
C ILE A 9 -17.07 0.58 7.93
N MET A 10 -18.05 -0.18 8.41
CA MET A 10 -19.45 0.26 8.38
C MET A 10 -19.69 1.50 9.25
N LYS A 11 -18.99 1.62 10.38
CA LYS A 11 -19.06 2.80 11.25
C LYS A 11 -18.28 4.01 10.74
N SER A 12 -17.21 3.81 9.96
CA SER A 12 -16.42 4.92 9.40
C SER A 12 -17.20 5.69 8.33
N GLY A 13 -18.22 5.05 7.73
CA GLY A 13 -19.00 5.62 6.62
C GLY A 13 -18.17 5.81 5.35
N LEU A 14 -17.03 5.13 5.25
CA LEU A 14 -16.15 5.13 4.07
C LEU A 14 -16.62 4.05 3.06
N VAL A 15 -16.05 4.11 1.86
CA VAL A 15 -16.42 3.27 0.71
C VAL A 15 -16.26 1.78 1.05
N GLN A 16 -17.28 0.96 0.75
CA GLN A 16 -17.21 -0.48 0.95
C GLN A 16 -16.44 -1.14 -0.20
N LEU A 17 -15.79 -2.27 0.07
CA LEU A 17 -15.05 -3.01 -0.96
C LEU A 17 -15.91 -3.37 -2.18
N SER A 18 -17.21 -3.64 -1.99
CA SER A 18 -18.17 -3.94 -3.07
C SER A 18 -18.41 -2.77 -4.02
N ASP A 19 -18.13 -1.55 -3.57
CA ASP A 19 -18.32 -0.32 -4.34
C ASP A 19 -17.04 0.08 -5.10
N LEU A 20 -15.94 -0.65 -4.87
CA LEU A 20 -14.66 -0.43 -5.53
C LEU A 20 -14.50 -1.33 -6.75
N SER A 21 -13.90 -0.78 -7.81
CA SER A 21 -13.48 -1.53 -8.99
C SER A 21 -12.09 -2.14 -8.81
N LEU A 22 -11.82 -2.75 -7.63
CA LEU A 22 -10.52 -3.33 -7.31
C LEU A 22 -10.40 -4.73 -7.93
N THR A 23 -9.61 -4.85 -8.99
CA THR A 23 -9.29 -6.12 -9.64
C THR A 23 -8.07 -6.76 -8.98
N ARG A 24 -8.12 -8.08 -8.73
CA ARG A 24 -6.93 -8.81 -8.28
C ARG A 24 -5.96 -8.99 -9.46
N PRO A 25 -4.67 -8.66 -9.33
CA PRO A 25 -3.67 -8.99 -10.34
C PRO A 25 -3.58 -10.52 -10.52
N GLN A 26 -3.22 -10.98 -11.71
CA GLN A 26 -3.06 -12.42 -11.94
C GLN A 26 -1.95 -13.00 -11.04
N GLY A 27 -2.12 -14.25 -10.61
CA GLY A 27 -1.12 -14.99 -9.85
C GLY A 27 -1.52 -15.36 -8.42
N ASP A 28 -0.52 -15.73 -7.62
CA ASP A 28 -0.63 -16.29 -6.28
C ASP A 28 -0.62 -15.17 -5.23
N TRP A 29 -1.72 -14.43 -5.18
CA TRP A 29 -2.00 -13.44 -4.14
C TRP A 29 -2.84 -14.05 -3.02
N TYR A 30 -2.70 -13.52 -1.81
CA TYR A 30 -3.54 -13.89 -0.69
C TYR A 30 -5.04 -13.71 -1.06
N PRO A 31 -5.89 -14.74 -0.85
CA PRO A 31 -7.22 -14.80 -1.45
C PRO A 31 -8.24 -13.82 -0.87
N LEU A 32 -7.91 -13.09 0.20
CA LEU A 32 -8.78 -12.10 0.80
C LEU A 32 -8.17 -10.70 0.63
N ILE A 33 -9.03 -9.70 0.47
CA ILE A 33 -8.65 -8.29 0.60
C ILE A 33 -8.82 -7.92 2.07
N ASN A 34 -7.73 -7.50 2.69
CA ASN A 34 -7.74 -6.96 4.03
C ASN A 34 -8.18 -5.50 3.99
N ALA A 35 -8.65 -5.01 5.11
CA ALA A 35 -9.03 -3.62 5.29
C ALA A 35 -8.39 -3.09 6.58
N TYR A 36 -8.02 -1.82 6.62
CA TYR A 36 -7.47 -1.19 7.82
C TYR A 36 -7.86 0.27 7.84
N VAL A 37 -8.54 0.70 8.90
CA VAL A 37 -8.88 2.11 9.14
C VAL A 37 -7.75 2.70 9.98
N ASP A 38 -7.04 3.67 9.42
CA ASP A 38 -5.96 4.37 10.10
C ASP A 38 -6.44 5.72 10.64
N ASN A 39 -6.10 6.00 11.90
CA ASN A 39 -6.48 7.23 12.59
C ASN A 39 -5.27 8.13 12.90
N THR A 40 -4.10 7.80 12.35
CA THR A 40 -2.82 8.46 12.64
C THR A 40 -2.22 9.17 11.42
N PHE A 41 -2.66 8.84 10.21
CA PHE A 41 -2.24 9.45 8.96
C PHE A 41 -2.51 10.96 8.91
N SER A 42 -3.67 11.41 9.40
CA SER A 42 -4.02 12.83 9.52
C SER A 42 -2.98 13.63 10.31
N ASN A 43 -2.47 13.05 11.40
CA ASN A 43 -1.40 13.65 12.21
C ASN A 43 -0.05 13.66 11.49
N TYR A 44 0.23 12.68 10.63
CA TYR A 44 1.46 12.62 9.85
C TYR A 44 1.48 13.72 8.78
N ILE A 45 0.39 13.86 7.99
CA ILE A 45 0.31 14.86 6.91
C ILE A 45 -0.16 16.26 7.36
N LYS A 46 -0.57 16.41 8.63
CA LYS A 46 -1.13 17.65 9.20
C LYS A 46 -2.36 18.17 8.45
N LYS A 47 -3.25 17.26 8.03
CA LYS A 47 -4.54 17.57 7.41
C LYS A 47 -5.65 16.73 8.04
N ASP A 48 -6.87 17.25 8.06
CA ASP A 48 -8.05 16.53 8.54
C ASP A 48 -8.58 15.59 7.45
N VAL A 49 -8.08 14.35 7.50
CA VAL A 49 -8.46 13.28 6.57
C VAL A 49 -8.69 11.98 7.32
N ASP A 50 -9.57 11.14 6.76
CA ASP A 50 -9.70 9.73 7.17
C ASP A 50 -9.04 8.83 6.13
N LEU A 51 -8.31 7.81 6.59
CA LEU A 51 -7.66 6.82 5.73
C LEU A 51 -8.21 5.42 5.98
N LEU A 52 -8.72 4.79 4.92
CA LEU A 52 -9.03 3.37 4.87
C LEU A 52 -8.17 2.70 3.80
N ILE A 53 -7.46 1.66 4.18
CA ILE A 53 -6.55 0.91 3.31
C ILE A 53 -7.17 -0.44 3.03
N TYR A 54 -7.54 -0.69 1.77
CA TYR A 54 -7.80 -2.04 1.28
C TYR A 54 -6.53 -2.59 0.66
N TYR A 55 -6.12 -3.80 1.03
CA TYR A 55 -4.84 -4.34 0.56
C TYR A 55 -4.80 -5.86 0.55
N SER A 56 -3.93 -6.39 -0.29
CA SER A 56 -3.49 -7.78 -0.28
C SER A 56 -2.02 -7.86 -0.72
N TYR A 57 -1.47 -9.04 -0.59
CA TYR A 57 -0.04 -9.32 -0.66
C TYR A 57 0.20 -10.75 -1.13
N GLY A 58 1.46 -11.12 -1.38
CA GLY A 58 1.82 -12.47 -1.85
C GLY A 58 1.26 -13.59 -0.96
N ASP A 59 0.80 -14.68 -1.58
CA ASP A 59 0.18 -15.82 -0.88
C ASP A 59 1.15 -16.53 0.08
N PHE A 60 0.69 -17.57 0.78
CA PHE A 60 1.45 -18.28 1.79
C PHE A 60 2.16 -19.53 1.27
N LYS A 61 3.41 -19.71 1.69
CA LYS A 61 4.15 -20.96 1.57
C LYS A 61 4.74 -21.33 2.93
N LYS A 62 4.50 -22.57 3.36
CA LYS A 62 5.02 -23.11 4.64
C LYS A 62 4.67 -22.24 5.86
N GLY A 63 3.47 -21.65 5.89
CA GLY A 63 3.00 -20.85 7.02
C GLY A 63 3.54 -19.42 7.07
N SER A 64 4.23 -18.96 6.03
CA SER A 64 4.65 -17.56 5.87
C SER A 64 4.23 -17.02 4.51
N SER A 65 3.81 -15.77 4.48
CA SER A 65 3.55 -15.04 3.25
C SER A 65 4.84 -14.96 2.44
N THR A 66 4.67 -15.05 1.14
CA THR A 66 5.74 -14.96 0.15
C THR A 66 6.25 -13.53 -0.04
N ILE A 67 5.64 -12.52 0.59
CA ILE A 67 6.24 -11.17 0.63
C ILE A 67 7.53 -11.11 1.44
N LEU A 68 7.73 -12.07 2.35
CA LEU A 68 8.95 -12.20 3.17
C LEU A 68 9.98 -13.15 2.52
N ASP A 69 9.65 -13.79 1.40
CA ASP A 69 10.53 -14.72 0.70
C ASP A 69 11.27 -14.01 -0.44
N PRO A 70 12.59 -13.73 -0.31
CA PRO A 70 13.36 -13.03 -1.33
C PRO A 70 13.50 -13.79 -2.65
N ASN A 71 13.18 -15.09 -2.68
CA ASN A 71 13.17 -15.90 -3.89
C ASN A 71 11.77 -16.00 -4.53
N SER A 72 10.75 -15.40 -3.90
CA SER A 72 9.40 -15.36 -4.44
C SER A 72 9.25 -14.28 -5.51
N HIS A 73 8.42 -14.56 -6.52
CA HIS A 73 7.97 -13.55 -7.48
C HIS A 73 7.17 -12.42 -6.83
N TYR A 74 6.62 -12.64 -5.62
CA TYR A 74 5.80 -11.69 -4.86
C TYR A 74 6.55 -11.10 -3.66
N PHE A 75 7.87 -11.29 -3.58
CA PHE A 75 8.69 -10.64 -2.56
C PHE A 75 8.37 -9.14 -2.53
N ASN A 76 8.14 -8.57 -1.34
CA ASN A 76 7.82 -7.15 -1.20
C ASN A 76 6.62 -6.63 -2.00
N SER A 77 5.71 -7.50 -2.46
CA SER A 77 4.65 -7.09 -3.39
C SER A 77 3.31 -6.88 -2.69
N PHE A 78 2.67 -5.75 -3.00
CA PHE A 78 1.39 -5.32 -2.44
C PHE A 78 0.48 -4.79 -3.55
N PHE A 79 -0.83 -4.96 -3.41
CA PHE A 79 -1.81 -4.24 -4.21
C PHE A 79 -3.04 -3.92 -3.39
N GLY A 80 -3.80 -2.91 -3.80
CA GLY A 80 -4.91 -2.44 -3.00
C GLY A 80 -5.56 -1.16 -3.50
N CYS A 81 -6.27 -0.51 -2.58
CA CYS A 81 -6.86 0.80 -2.76
C CYS A 81 -6.80 1.58 -1.46
N TYR A 82 -6.20 2.76 -1.50
CA TYR A 82 -6.35 3.76 -0.45
C TYR A 82 -7.64 4.55 -0.70
N VAL A 83 -8.49 4.60 0.31
CA VAL A 83 -9.72 5.41 0.36
C VAL A 83 -9.45 6.55 1.32
N ILE A 84 -9.31 7.76 0.78
CA ILE A 84 -9.01 8.95 1.58
C ILE A 84 -10.20 9.89 1.50
N ARG A 85 -10.81 10.19 2.65
CA ARG A 85 -11.84 11.22 2.77
C ARG A 85 -11.20 12.49 3.30
N GLN A 86 -11.33 13.59 2.55
CA GLN A 86 -11.01 14.91 3.07
C GLN A 86 -12.23 15.45 3.82
N ASN A 87 -12.05 15.78 5.10
CA ASN A 87 -13.15 16.28 5.92
C ASN A 87 -13.43 17.77 5.68
N GLU A 88 -12.46 18.47 5.10
CA GLU A 88 -12.59 19.82 4.57
C GLU A 88 -13.03 19.81 3.09
N THR A 89 -13.41 20.97 2.55
CA THR A 89 -13.78 21.10 1.14
C THR A 89 -12.64 20.64 0.21
N GLY A 90 -12.98 19.89 -0.84
CA GLY A 90 -12.05 19.48 -1.88
C GLY A 90 -11.68 18.00 -1.81
N PHE A 91 -10.58 17.65 -2.45
CA PHE A 91 -10.11 16.27 -2.58
C PHE A 91 -8.65 16.19 -2.16
N TYR A 92 -8.32 15.16 -1.38
CA TYR A 92 -6.94 14.88 -1.05
C TYR A 92 -6.14 14.56 -2.32
N GLY A 93 -4.95 15.16 -2.46
CA GLY A 93 -4.08 14.93 -3.61
C GLY A 93 -4.49 15.66 -4.88
N PHE A 94 -5.35 16.69 -4.77
CA PHE A 94 -5.71 17.57 -5.87
C PHE A 94 -5.56 19.04 -5.47
N ASN A 95 -5.00 19.83 -6.38
CA ASN A 95 -4.92 21.28 -6.24
C ASN A 95 -6.27 21.94 -6.53
N ASP A 96 -6.40 23.23 -6.19
CA ASP A 96 -7.61 24.03 -6.43
C ASP A 96 -8.00 24.08 -7.93
N ASP A 97 -7.00 24.01 -8.82
CA ASP A 97 -7.19 23.97 -10.27
C ASP A 97 -7.66 22.59 -10.79
N GLY A 98 -7.74 21.59 -9.90
CA GLY A 98 -8.19 20.23 -10.20
C GLY A 98 -7.10 19.27 -10.67
N ASP A 99 -5.86 19.74 -10.81
CA ASP A 99 -4.68 18.94 -11.14
C ASP A 99 -4.21 18.08 -9.95
N LEU A 100 -3.48 17.00 -10.25
CA LEU A 100 -2.91 16.13 -9.22
C LEU A 100 -1.77 16.82 -8.46
N ASP A 101 -1.85 16.75 -7.13
CA ASP A 101 -0.71 16.97 -6.24
C ASP A 101 -0.04 15.61 -5.97
N LEU A 102 0.98 15.29 -6.78
CA LEU A 102 1.67 14.01 -6.65
C LEU A 102 2.49 13.90 -5.35
N GLU A 103 3.03 15.02 -4.86
CA GLU A 103 3.77 15.00 -3.59
C GLU A 103 2.83 14.65 -2.44
N GLU A 104 1.60 15.17 -2.47
CA GLU A 104 0.57 14.77 -1.51
C GLU A 104 0.14 13.32 -1.69
N ILE A 105 -0.19 12.90 -2.91
CA ILE A 105 -0.60 11.51 -3.20
C ILE A 105 0.41 10.48 -2.69
N LEU A 106 1.71 10.77 -2.83
CA LEU A 106 2.79 9.85 -2.45
C LEU A 106 3.03 9.74 -0.94
N LYS A 107 2.53 10.68 -0.14
CA LYS A 107 2.59 10.58 1.34
C LYS A 107 1.80 9.40 1.88
N VAL A 108 0.76 8.96 1.18
CA VAL A 108 -0.07 7.81 1.60
C VAL A 108 0.73 6.51 1.55
N PRO A 109 1.30 6.09 0.38
CA PRO A 109 2.10 4.87 0.33
C PRO A 109 3.41 4.98 1.11
N GLU A 110 4.03 6.17 1.20
CA GLU A 110 5.18 6.39 2.10
C GLU A 110 4.80 6.07 3.54
N TYR A 111 3.70 6.67 4.03
CA TYR A 111 3.24 6.44 5.39
C TYR A 111 2.87 4.97 5.66
N ASP A 112 2.10 4.35 4.76
CA ASP A 112 1.67 2.95 4.89
C ASP A 112 2.89 2.03 4.94
N TYR A 113 3.82 2.19 3.99
CA TYR A 113 4.98 1.33 3.92
C TYR A 113 5.92 1.54 5.10
N ASP A 114 6.30 2.79 5.38
CA ASP A 114 7.38 3.08 6.33
C ASP A 114 6.95 2.84 7.77
N PHE A 115 5.71 3.21 8.14
CA PHE A 115 5.25 3.13 9.53
C PHE A 115 4.35 1.91 9.79
N LEU A 116 3.41 1.63 8.90
CA LEU A 116 2.42 0.57 9.13
C LEU A 116 2.93 -0.82 8.73
N VAL A 117 3.86 -0.90 7.76
CA VAL A 117 4.41 -2.18 7.29
C VAL A 117 5.85 -2.42 7.79
N ALA A 118 6.84 -1.69 7.27
CA ALA A 118 8.25 -1.93 7.54
C ALA A 118 8.62 -1.56 8.98
N GLY A 119 8.23 -0.36 9.43
CA GLY A 119 8.46 0.09 10.80
C GLY A 119 7.77 -0.81 11.82
N SER A 120 6.55 -1.25 11.52
CA SER A 120 5.82 -2.19 12.38
C SER A 120 6.45 -3.59 12.41
N LEU A 121 7.30 -3.95 11.45
CA LEU A 121 8.11 -5.18 11.43
C LEU A 121 9.50 -5.02 12.07
N GLY A 122 9.88 -3.81 12.47
CA GLY A 122 11.12 -3.53 13.20
C GLY A 122 12.14 -2.67 12.45
N LEU A 123 11.81 -2.12 11.28
CA LEU A 123 12.65 -1.11 10.65
C LEU A 123 12.70 0.16 11.51
N GLU A 124 13.89 0.61 11.87
CA GLU A 124 14.06 1.85 12.62
C GLU A 124 13.87 3.08 11.73
N ASN A 125 13.27 4.14 12.27
CA ASN A 125 12.96 5.36 11.52
C ASN A 125 14.19 6.01 10.86
N ASP A 126 15.35 5.97 11.52
CA ASP A 126 16.60 6.56 11.01
C ASP A 126 17.19 5.75 9.82
N ASN A 127 16.65 4.56 9.54
CA ASN A 127 17.09 3.65 8.48
C ASN A 127 16.08 3.56 7.31
N ILE A 128 15.00 4.34 7.35
CA ILE A 128 14.01 4.39 6.27
C ILE A 128 14.65 4.95 5.01
N ILE A 129 14.45 4.24 3.91
CA ILE A 129 14.81 4.65 2.57
C ILE A 129 13.49 4.81 1.81
N THR A 130 13.22 6.03 1.38
CA THR A 130 12.10 6.31 0.49
C THR A 130 12.56 7.33 -0.54
N ASP A 131 12.65 6.87 -1.79
CA ASP A 131 12.90 7.71 -2.95
C ASP A 131 12.03 7.23 -4.11
N TYR A 132 11.59 8.15 -4.97
CA TYR A 132 10.72 7.82 -6.08
C TYR A 132 11.06 8.61 -7.34
N THR A 133 10.84 7.95 -8.47
CA THR A 133 10.89 8.56 -9.80
C THR A 133 9.57 8.31 -10.50
N ILE A 134 8.90 9.38 -10.91
CA ILE A 134 7.72 9.28 -11.76
C ILE A 134 8.17 8.95 -13.18
N ASN A 135 7.69 7.82 -13.69
CA ASN A 135 8.04 7.32 -15.02
C ASN A 135 7.04 7.84 -16.07
N LEU A 136 5.76 7.86 -15.74
CA LEU A 136 4.69 8.26 -16.64
C LEU A 136 3.49 8.80 -15.84
N ILE A 137 2.88 9.86 -16.36
CA ILE A 137 1.57 10.36 -15.92
C ILE A 137 0.66 10.41 -17.15
N SER A 138 -0.56 9.93 -17.01
CA SER A 138 -1.58 10.07 -18.05
C SER A 138 -2.97 10.23 -17.42
N SER A 139 -3.92 10.73 -18.20
CA SER A 139 -5.29 10.93 -17.74
C SER A 139 -6.27 10.40 -18.79
N VAL A 140 -7.25 9.60 -18.36
CA VAL A 140 -8.29 9.03 -19.22
C VAL A 140 -9.62 9.09 -18.48
N ASP A 141 -10.62 9.72 -19.10
CA ASP A 141 -11.99 9.84 -18.57
C ASP A 141 -12.06 10.34 -17.12
N GLY A 142 -11.23 11.34 -16.78
CA GLY A 142 -11.16 11.93 -15.44
C GLY A 142 -10.41 11.10 -14.39
N ASN A 143 -9.89 9.93 -14.77
CA ASN A 143 -8.96 9.16 -13.94
C ASN A 143 -7.54 9.53 -14.30
N HIS A 144 -6.66 9.51 -13.30
CA HIS A 144 -5.23 9.72 -13.50
C HIS A 144 -4.46 8.43 -13.24
N TYR A 145 -3.49 8.18 -14.09
CA TYR A 145 -2.64 6.99 -14.05
C TYR A 145 -1.19 7.43 -13.86
N VAL A 146 -0.52 6.82 -12.89
CA VAL A 146 0.86 7.14 -12.55
C VAL A 146 1.66 5.85 -12.51
N ASP A 147 2.66 5.73 -13.38
CA ASP A 147 3.69 4.70 -13.26
C ASP A 147 4.91 5.31 -12.58
N LEU A 148 5.45 4.61 -11.60
CA LEU A 148 6.57 5.09 -10.81
C LEU A 148 7.57 3.97 -10.48
N THR A 149 8.76 4.40 -10.14
CA THR A 149 9.82 3.55 -9.58
C THR A 149 10.05 4.04 -8.16
N ILE A 150 10.10 3.12 -7.19
CA ILE A 150 10.41 3.44 -5.79
C ILE A 150 11.67 2.69 -5.40
N THR A 151 12.57 3.37 -4.69
CA THR A 151 13.65 2.74 -3.94
C THR A 151 13.26 2.75 -2.47
N THR A 152 13.21 1.57 -1.85
CA THR A 152 12.84 1.43 -0.44
C THR A 152 13.52 0.24 0.25
N ASN A 153 13.33 0.08 1.54
CA ASN A 153 13.79 -1.08 2.29
C ASN A 153 12.99 -2.33 1.92
N SER A 154 13.63 -3.50 1.85
CA SER A 154 12.89 -4.77 1.71
C SER A 154 12.20 -5.18 3.02
N LEU A 155 11.28 -6.13 2.96
CA LEU A 155 10.68 -6.78 4.14
C LEU A 155 11.48 -8.01 4.60
N TYR A 156 12.65 -8.25 4.02
CA TYR A 156 13.52 -9.32 4.48
C TYR A 156 14.07 -8.97 5.85
N HIS A 157 13.83 -9.82 6.84
CA HIS A 157 14.36 -9.65 8.19
C HIS A 157 14.41 -10.98 8.92
N GLN A 158 15.25 -11.07 9.94
CA GLN A 158 15.29 -12.23 10.82
C GLN A 158 14.19 -12.15 11.88
N TYR A 159 13.65 -13.32 12.22
CA TYR A 159 12.80 -13.42 13.40
C TYR A 159 13.66 -13.26 14.66
N GLU A 160 13.53 -12.12 15.34
CA GLU A 160 14.20 -11.85 16.62
C GLU A 160 13.24 -12.02 17.81
N GLN A 161 12.10 -11.36 17.75
CA GLN A 161 11.07 -11.36 18.80
C GLN A 161 9.67 -11.38 18.20
N PHE A 162 8.68 -11.83 18.97
CA PHE A 162 7.31 -11.90 18.48
C PHE A 162 6.77 -10.50 18.14
N ASN A 163 6.30 -10.36 16.91
CA ASN A 163 5.62 -9.19 16.38
C ASN A 163 4.17 -9.56 16.02
N LEU A 164 3.20 -8.69 16.35
CA LEU A 164 1.80 -8.92 16.04
C LEU A 164 1.53 -9.08 14.53
N ASN A 165 2.35 -8.44 13.68
CA ASN A 165 2.26 -8.56 12.22
C ASN A 165 2.56 -9.97 11.72
N TYR A 166 3.23 -10.82 12.51
CA TYR A 166 3.40 -12.23 12.16
C TYR A 166 2.10 -13.03 12.21
N LEU A 167 1.05 -12.52 12.87
CA LEU A 167 -0.30 -13.11 12.73
C LEU A 167 -0.87 -12.90 11.32
N GLN A 168 -0.43 -11.85 10.63
CA GLN A 168 -0.86 -11.49 9.29
C GLN A 168 0.05 -12.06 8.21
N TYR A 169 1.36 -12.06 8.41
CA TYR A 169 2.34 -12.46 7.41
C TYR A 169 2.99 -13.81 7.69
N GLY A 170 2.79 -14.41 8.86
CA GLY A 170 3.58 -15.55 9.32
C GLY A 170 5.01 -15.16 9.70
N LEU A 171 5.80 -16.16 10.09
CA LEU A 171 7.18 -15.95 10.53
C LEU A 171 8.15 -15.97 9.35
N PRO A 172 9.13 -15.05 9.26
CA PRO A 172 10.18 -15.14 8.26
C PRO A 172 10.99 -16.42 8.50
N TYR A 173 10.98 -17.33 7.52
CA TYR A 173 11.57 -18.68 7.66
C TYR A 173 12.72 -18.95 6.68
N ILE A 174 12.92 -18.09 5.69
CA ILE A 174 13.95 -18.25 4.64
C ILE A 174 15.14 -17.37 4.98
N ARG A 175 16.34 -17.93 4.86
CA ARG A 175 17.62 -17.23 5.04
C ARG A 175 18.42 -17.30 3.75
N ASN A 176 18.87 -16.15 3.26
CA ASN A 176 19.75 -16.06 2.09
C ASN A 176 20.95 -15.13 2.32
N GLU A 177 21.34 -14.95 3.59
CA GLU A 177 22.50 -14.16 4.04
C GLU A 177 22.47 -12.67 3.64
N GLN A 178 21.32 -12.16 3.18
CA GLN A 178 21.14 -10.72 2.97
C GLN A 178 21.06 -9.98 4.31
N GLN A 179 21.35 -8.68 4.27
CA GLN A 179 21.14 -7.80 5.41
C GLN A 179 19.64 -7.57 5.63
N ASP A 180 19.19 -7.50 6.87
CA ASP A 180 17.82 -7.13 7.21
C ASP A 180 17.46 -5.77 6.60
N PHE A 181 16.27 -5.68 6.03
CA PHE A 181 15.71 -4.49 5.39
C PHE A 181 16.60 -3.90 4.28
N PHE A 182 17.35 -4.74 3.56
CA PHE A 182 18.25 -4.29 2.48
C PHE A 182 17.50 -3.47 1.42
N PRO A 183 18.14 -2.46 0.81
CA PRO A 183 17.50 -1.60 -0.18
C PRO A 183 17.09 -2.38 -1.44
N ILE A 184 15.90 -2.10 -1.95
CA ILE A 184 15.35 -2.68 -3.17
C ILE A 184 14.71 -1.61 -4.03
N GLN A 185 14.57 -1.92 -5.31
CA GLN A 185 13.82 -1.11 -6.26
C GLN A 185 12.51 -1.83 -6.61
N MET A 186 11.41 -1.10 -6.57
CA MET A 186 10.06 -1.57 -6.87
C MET A 186 9.47 -0.73 -7.99
N SER A 187 8.68 -1.36 -8.85
CA SER A 187 7.78 -0.64 -9.76
C SER A 187 6.45 -0.44 -9.06
N GLY A 188 5.86 0.73 -9.28
CA GLY A 188 4.54 1.11 -8.82
C GLY A 188 3.65 1.51 -9.97
N LYS A 189 2.35 1.28 -9.82
CA LYS A 189 1.32 1.81 -10.70
C LYS A 189 0.13 2.26 -9.86
N PHE A 190 -0.37 3.47 -10.14
CA PHE A 190 -1.59 4.00 -9.56
C PHE A 190 -2.68 4.25 -10.59
N LYS A 191 -3.92 4.11 -10.13
CA LYS A 191 -5.09 4.78 -10.70
C LYS A 191 -5.73 5.63 -9.62
N ILE A 192 -5.87 6.92 -9.89
CA ILE A 192 -6.38 7.92 -8.96
C ILE A 192 -7.71 8.47 -9.50
N THR A 193 -8.74 8.40 -8.67
CA THR A 193 -10.12 8.72 -9.05
C THR A 193 -10.82 9.48 -7.94
N LYS A 194 -11.59 10.52 -8.29
CA LYS A 194 -12.56 11.17 -7.38
C LYS A 194 -13.84 10.33 -7.34
N TYR A 195 -14.26 9.89 -6.16
CA TYR A 195 -15.41 8.98 -6.02
C TYR A 195 -16.73 9.71 -5.75
N ASN A 196 -16.72 10.67 -4.83
CA ASN A 196 -17.86 11.54 -4.52
C ASN A 196 -17.38 12.98 -4.32
N GLU A 197 -17.97 13.79 -3.44
CA GLU A 197 -17.56 15.20 -3.24
C GLU A 197 -16.28 15.38 -2.42
N SER A 198 -15.78 14.34 -1.73
CA SER A 198 -14.65 14.46 -0.80
C SER A 198 -13.73 13.25 -0.73
N ILE A 199 -14.05 12.16 -1.44
CA ILE A 199 -13.28 10.92 -1.41
C ILE A 199 -12.39 10.82 -2.65
N THR A 200 -11.08 10.66 -2.38
CA THR A 200 -10.08 10.25 -3.36
C THR A 200 -9.81 8.74 -3.19
N LEU A 201 -9.88 8.01 -4.30
CA LEU A 201 -9.47 6.62 -4.39
C LEU A 201 -8.11 6.55 -5.09
N ILE A 202 -7.15 5.85 -4.48
CA ILE A 202 -5.85 5.55 -5.07
C ILE A 202 -5.71 4.04 -5.12
N TYR A 203 -6.05 3.45 -6.26
CA TYR A 203 -5.75 2.05 -6.48
C TYR A 203 -4.27 1.90 -6.78
N TYR A 204 -3.62 0.91 -6.17
CA TYR A 204 -2.17 0.75 -6.28
C TYR A 204 -1.74 -0.71 -6.42
N ILE A 205 -0.60 -0.88 -7.09
CA ILE A 205 0.22 -2.08 -7.01
C ILE A 205 1.68 -1.66 -6.91
N PHE A 206 2.42 -2.36 -6.06
CA PHE A 206 3.87 -2.28 -6.00
C PHE A 206 4.49 -3.67 -6.05
N SER A 207 5.56 -3.82 -6.82
CA SER A 207 6.33 -5.06 -6.86
C SER A 207 7.74 -4.82 -7.40
N PRO A 208 8.77 -5.51 -6.88
CA PRO A 208 10.06 -5.63 -7.56
C PRO A 208 9.94 -6.27 -8.95
N ASN A 209 8.93 -7.13 -9.15
CA ASN A 209 8.66 -7.76 -10.43
C ASN A 209 7.82 -6.84 -11.33
N ARG A 210 8.48 -6.25 -12.33
CA ARG A 210 7.85 -5.30 -13.27
C ARG A 210 6.70 -5.92 -14.07
N ASP A 211 6.75 -7.22 -14.36
CA ASP A 211 5.72 -7.88 -15.15
C ASP A 211 4.40 -7.97 -14.38
N ILE A 212 4.46 -8.13 -13.06
CA ILE A 212 3.28 -8.10 -12.18
C ILE A 212 2.59 -6.72 -12.28
N VAL A 213 3.36 -5.65 -12.14
CA VAL A 213 2.85 -4.27 -12.19
C VAL A 213 2.30 -3.94 -13.57
N LYS A 214 3.03 -4.30 -14.63
CA LYS A 214 2.64 -4.04 -16.01
C LYS A 214 1.33 -4.72 -16.38
N ASN A 215 1.15 -5.98 -15.98
CA ASN A 215 -0.01 -6.80 -16.35
C ASN A 215 -1.24 -6.58 -15.46
N TRP A 216 -1.13 -5.75 -14.42
CA TRP A 216 -2.31 -5.36 -13.65
C TRP A 216 -3.17 -4.38 -14.46
N ASP A 217 -4.39 -4.82 -14.77
CA ASP A 217 -5.40 -4.09 -15.53
C ASP A 217 -6.34 -3.36 -14.57
N ILE A 218 -6.26 -2.03 -14.60
CA ILE A 218 -6.98 -1.13 -13.70
C ILE A 218 -7.41 0.17 -14.38
#